data_AF-A0A8R2M9T0-F1
#
_entry.id   AF-A0A8R2M9T0-F1
#
_cell.length_a   1.000
_cell.length_b   1.000
_cell.length_c   1.000
_cell.angle_alpha   90.00
_cell.angle_beta   90.00
_cell.angle_gamma   90.00
#
_symmetry.space_group_name_H-M   'P 1'
#
loop_
_entity.id
_entity.type
_entity.pdbx_description
1 polymer ?
#
loop_
_entity_poly.entity_id
_entity_poly.type
_entity_poly.pdbx_seq_one_letter_code
_entity_poly.pdbx_strand_id
1 'polypeptide(L)'
;MVAANYTRFMPNGTYLNGRDLGAKELARQMIEIYEDKKKYKRFFKWHNHYSYHDVYESPESDSICKLCAIINNNTVFDKATVYEDFNSWWNPKGRC
;
A
#
# COMPACT_ATOMS: atom_id res chain seq x y z
N MET A 1 7.46 -18.38 -8.19
CA MET A 1 7.19 -17.23 -7.29
C MET A 1 5.95 -17.55 -6.49
N VAL A 2 6.01 -17.49 -5.16
CA VAL A 2 4.85 -17.74 -4.29
C VAL A 2 4.29 -16.39 -3.88
N ALA A 3 3.14 -16.01 -4.42
CA ALA A 3 2.43 -14.81 -3.97
C ALA A 3 1.82 -15.07 -2.58
N ALA A 4 1.88 -14.07 -1.70
CA ALA A 4 1.33 -14.16 -0.35
C ALA A 4 -0.20 -14.33 -0.40
N ASN A 5 -0.75 -15.19 0.48
CA ASN A 5 -2.19 -15.33 0.64
C ASN A 5 -2.72 -14.27 1.62
N TYR A 6 -3.20 -13.16 1.07
CA TYR A 6 -3.72 -12.04 1.88
C TYR A 6 -5.10 -12.29 2.48
N THR A 7 -5.81 -13.36 2.09
CA THR A 7 -7.12 -13.72 2.69
C THR A 7 -7.06 -13.99 4.19
N ARG A 8 -5.88 -14.34 4.70
CA ARG A 8 -5.63 -14.50 6.15
C ARG A 8 -5.77 -13.19 6.92
N PHE A 9 -5.54 -12.05 6.27
CA PHE A 9 -5.51 -10.74 6.92
C PHE A 9 -6.73 -9.90 6.54
N MET A 10 -7.22 -10.02 5.31
CA MET A 10 -8.36 -9.25 4.81
C MET A 10 -9.31 -10.12 3.98
N PRO A 11 -10.63 -9.84 3.99
CA PRO A 11 -11.59 -10.61 3.21
C PRO A 11 -11.39 -10.44 1.70
N ASN A 12 -11.96 -11.37 0.93
CA ASN A 12 -11.97 -11.25 -0.53
C ASN A 12 -12.64 -9.95 -0.99
N GLY A 13 -12.10 -9.35 -2.04
CA GLY A 13 -12.62 -8.10 -2.63
C GLY A 13 -12.04 -6.82 -2.03
N THR A 14 -11.18 -6.88 -1.00
CA THR A 14 -10.42 -5.72 -0.53
C THR A 14 -9.13 -5.48 -1.31
N TYR A 15 -8.69 -6.49 -2.07
CA TYR A 15 -7.53 -6.44 -2.95
C TYR A 15 -7.81 -7.25 -4.23
N LEU A 16 -7.02 -6.97 -5.27
CA LEU A 16 -7.02 -7.76 -6.51
C LEU A 16 -5.97 -8.87 -6.39
N ASN A 17 -6.40 -10.14 -6.48
CA ASN A 17 -5.47 -11.26 -6.39
C ASN A 17 -4.73 -11.45 -7.72
N GLY A 18 -3.52 -10.87 -7.83
CA GLY A 18 -2.68 -10.99 -9.01
C GLY A 18 -2.26 -12.43 -9.35
N ARG A 19 -2.27 -13.35 -8.38
CA ARG A 19 -1.99 -14.77 -8.62
C ARG A 19 -3.09 -15.43 -9.43
N ASP A 20 -4.34 -15.10 -9.14
CA ASP A 20 -5.51 -15.74 -9.74
C ASP A 20 -5.89 -15.09 -11.07
N LEU A 21 -5.73 -13.76 -11.17
CA LEU A 21 -6.13 -12.98 -12.35
C LEU A 21 -5.10 -13.05 -13.49
N GLY A 22 -3.81 -13.12 -13.17
CA GLY A 22 -2.73 -12.92 -14.14
C GLY A 22 -2.59 -11.45 -14.58
N ALA A 23 -1.47 -11.11 -15.22
CA ALA A 23 -1.06 -9.71 -15.43
C ALA A 23 -2.04 -8.89 -16.28
N LYS A 24 -2.55 -9.45 -17.38
CA LYS A 24 -3.44 -8.72 -18.31
C LYS A 24 -4.77 -8.36 -17.66
N GLU A 25 -5.39 -9.31 -16.97
CA GLU A 25 -6.68 -9.11 -16.32
C GLU A 25 -6.55 -8.21 -15.08
N LEU A 26 -5.46 -8.36 -14.32
CA LEU A 26 -5.14 -7.46 -13.23
C LEU A 26 -5.07 -6.00 -13.71
N ALA A 27 -4.31 -5.73 -14.78
CA ALA A 27 -4.17 -4.39 -15.35
C ALA A 27 -5.53 -3.84 -15.84
N ARG A 28 -6.34 -4.67 -16.50
CA ARG A 28 -7.69 -4.29 -16.93
C ARG A 28 -8.56 -3.85 -15.76
N GLN A 29 -8.59 -4.64 -14.68
CA GLN A 29 -9.39 -4.30 -13.49
C GLN A 29 -8.87 -3.05 -12.77
N MET A 30 -7.54 -2.87 -12.69
CA MET A 30 -6.95 -1.66 -12.12
C MET A 30 -7.42 -0.40 -12.87
N ILE A 31 -7.38 -0.42 -14.21
CA ILE A 31 -7.84 0.69 -15.04
C ILE A 31 -9.34 0.94 -14.85
N GLU A 32 -10.17 -0.11 -14.89
CA GLU A 32 -11.62 0.04 -14.70
C GLU A 32 -12.01 0.61 -13.33
N ILE A 33 -11.29 0.23 -12.27
CA ILE A 33 -11.51 0.76 -10.93
C ILE A 33 -11.05 2.22 -10.85
N TYR A 34 -9.92 2.55 -11.46
CA TYR A 34 -9.33 3.87 -11.44
C TYR A 34 -10.18 4.91 -12.21
N GLU A 35 -10.67 4.56 -13.40
CA GLU A 35 -11.40 5.49 -14.27
C GLU A 35 -12.84 5.78 -13.81
N ASP A 36 -13.49 4.84 -13.12
CA ASP A 36 -14.86 5.02 -12.60
C ASP A 36 -14.84 5.34 -11.10
N LYS A 37 -15.13 6.60 -10.77
CA LYS A 37 -15.22 7.09 -9.38
C LYS A 37 -16.16 6.29 -8.49
N LYS A 38 -17.25 5.72 -9.02
CA LYS A 38 -18.16 4.85 -8.26
C LYS A 38 -17.53 3.48 -8.02
N LYS A 39 -16.84 2.89 -9.00
CA LYS A 39 -16.10 1.63 -8.82
C LYS A 39 -14.95 1.82 -7.83
N TYR A 40 -14.17 2.89 -7.95
CA TYR A 40 -13.11 3.25 -7.01
C TYR A 40 -13.62 3.29 -5.56
N LYS A 41 -14.67 4.08 -5.31
CA LYS A 41 -15.25 4.22 -3.96
C LYS A 41 -15.81 2.90 -3.42
N ARG A 42 -16.42 2.07 -4.28
CA ARG A 42 -16.91 0.74 -3.87
C ARG A 42 -15.75 -0.19 -3.52
N PHE A 43 -14.71 -0.21 -4.34
CA PHE A 43 -13.54 -1.04 -4.12
C PHE A 43 -12.85 -0.70 -2.80
N PHE A 44 -12.67 0.58 -2.49
CA PHE A 44 -12.06 1.04 -1.24
C PHE A 44 -13.04 1.21 -0.07
N LYS A 45 -14.28 0.71 -0.17
CA LYS A 45 -15.29 0.85 0.91
C LYS A 45 -14.87 0.15 2.20
N TRP A 46 -14.04 -0.88 2.11
CA TRP A 46 -13.58 -1.65 3.26
C TRP A 46 -12.79 -0.81 4.28
N HIS A 47 -12.20 0.32 3.89
CA HIS A 47 -11.56 1.26 4.83
C HIS A 47 -12.51 1.78 5.93
N ASN A 48 -13.83 1.76 5.68
CA ASN A 48 -14.82 2.17 6.69
C ASN A 48 -15.13 1.08 7.71
N HIS A 49 -14.67 -0.16 7.47
CA HIS A 49 -15.03 -1.34 8.24
C HIS A 49 -13.83 -2.00 8.93
N TYR A 50 -12.62 -1.67 8.51
CA TYR A 50 -11.38 -2.23 9.04
C TYR A 50 -10.37 -1.13 9.31
N SER A 51 -9.73 -1.20 10.47
CA SER A 51 -8.57 -0.39 10.86
C SER A 51 -7.39 -1.32 11.14
N TYR A 52 -6.18 -0.84 10.86
CA TYR A 52 -4.95 -1.46 11.35
C TYR A 52 -4.63 -0.84 12.69
N HIS A 53 -4.18 -1.66 13.65
CA HIS A 53 -3.72 -1.19 14.94
C HIS A 53 -2.36 -1.77 15.25
N ASP A 54 -1.45 -0.93 15.71
CA ASP A 54 -0.16 -1.39 16.24
C ASP A 54 -0.34 -1.83 17.71
N VAL A 55 0.52 -2.71 18.21
CA VAL A 55 0.44 -3.18 19.61
C VAL A 55 0.69 -2.03 20.60
N TYR A 56 1.38 -0.97 20.15
CA TYR A 56 1.74 0.21 20.92
C TYR A 56 1.28 1.48 20.22
N GLU A 57 -0.04 1.67 20.12
CA GLU A 57 -0.61 2.88 19.52
C GLU A 57 -0.46 4.11 20.42
N SER A 58 0.20 5.12 19.86
CA SER A 58 0.08 6.52 20.25
C SER A 58 0.00 7.36 18.97
N PRO A 59 -0.58 8.57 19.01
CA PRO A 59 -0.56 9.49 17.88
C PRO A 59 0.87 9.78 17.38
N GLU A 60 1.87 9.63 18.26
CA GLU A 60 3.29 9.82 17.96
C GLU A 60 3.96 8.54 17.41
N SER A 61 3.36 7.36 17.55
CA SER A 61 3.85 6.09 16.98
C SER A 61 3.13 5.68 15.69
N ASP A 62 1.99 6.31 15.35
CA ASP A 62 1.24 6.03 14.11
C ASP A 62 2.07 6.35 12.86
N SER A 63 2.52 5.28 12.20
CA SER A 63 3.35 5.34 11.00
C SER A 63 2.62 5.94 9.79
N ILE A 64 1.29 5.81 9.72
CA ILE A 64 0.48 6.33 8.61
C ILE A 64 0.24 7.83 8.79
N CYS A 65 0.00 8.30 10.01
CA CYS A 65 -0.05 9.74 10.29
C CYS A 65 1.29 10.42 9.94
N LYS A 66 2.43 9.80 10.30
CA LYS A 66 3.76 10.30 9.92
C LYS A 66 3.96 10.34 8.41
N LEU A 67 3.55 9.30 7.70
CA LEU A 67 3.60 9.27 6.23
C LEU A 67 2.76 10.40 5.62
N CYS A 68 1.54 10.60 6.10
CA CYS A 68 0.68 11.70 5.67
C CYS A 68 1.34 13.06 5.92
N ALA A 69 1.99 13.26 7.06
CA ALA A 69 2.70 14.50 7.34
C ALA A 69 3.87 14.75 6.37
N ILE A 70 4.60 13.70 5.98
CA ILE A 70 5.68 13.78 4.98
C ILE A 70 5.12 14.12 3.60
N ILE A 71 4.08 13.40 3.15
CA ILE A 71 3.49 13.58 1.82
C ILE A 71 2.88 14.98 1.68
N ASN A 72 2.23 15.49 2.73
CA ASN A 72 1.63 16.82 2.72
C ASN A 72 2.63 17.96 3.01
N ASN A 73 3.91 17.63 3.24
CA ASN A 73 4.97 18.62 3.38
C ASN A 73 5.73 18.77 2.06
N ASN A 74 5.33 19.74 1.25
CA ASN A 74 5.92 20.00 -0.07
C ASN A 74 7.45 20.18 -0.03
N THR A 75 8.01 20.72 1.06
CA THR A 75 9.47 20.88 1.20
C THR A 75 10.24 19.57 1.31
N VAL A 76 9.56 18.49 1.73
CA VAL A 76 10.12 17.14 1.85
C VAL A 76 9.71 16.31 0.64
N PHE A 77 8.45 16.39 0.24
CA PHE A 77 7.90 15.61 -0.88
C PHE A 77 8.54 15.96 -2.23
N ASP A 78 8.82 17.25 -2.47
CA ASP A 78 9.41 17.70 -3.73
C ASP A 78 10.91 17.38 -3.84
N LYS A 79 11.54 16.88 -2.76
CA LYS A 79 12.95 16.45 -2.80
C LYS A 79 13.08 15.13 -3.52
N ALA A 80 13.59 15.17 -4.74
CA ALA A 80 14.02 13.98 -5.44
C ALA A 80 15.18 13.30 -4.67
N THR A 81 14.97 12.05 -4.27
CA THR A 81 16.03 11.20 -3.72
C THR A 81 16.37 10.12 -4.74
N VAL A 82 17.65 9.96 -5.04
CA VAL A 82 18.16 8.93 -5.95
C VAL A 82 19.11 8.04 -5.17
N TYR A 83 18.83 6.74 -5.17
CA TYR A 83 19.67 5.73 -4.55
C TYR A 83 20.29 4.88 -5.66
N GLU A 84 21.60 5.01 -5.87
CA GLU A 84 22.31 4.28 -6.93
C GLU A 84 22.27 2.76 -6.71
N ASP A 85 22.42 2.34 -5.45
CA ASP A 85 22.26 0.96 -5.03
C ASP A 85 21.05 0.82 -4.12
N PHE A 86 19.90 0.55 -4.74
CA PHE A 86 18.64 0.33 -4.04
C PHE A 86 18.74 -0.82 -3.02
N ASN A 87 19.51 -1.86 -3.32
CA ASN A 87 19.62 -3.03 -2.45
C ASN A 87 20.39 -2.69 -1.17
N SER A 88 21.49 -1.95 -1.29
CA SER A 88 22.25 -1.49 -0.13
C SER A 88 21.46 -0.49 0.72
N TRP A 89 20.61 0.33 0.11
CA TRP A 89 19.71 1.25 0.81
C TRP A 89 18.58 0.53 1.55
N TRP A 90 17.87 -0.37 0.87
CA TRP A 90 16.71 -1.08 1.41
C TRP A 90 17.11 -2.18 2.40
N ASN A 91 18.25 -2.84 2.17
CA ASN A 91 18.74 -3.95 2.97
C ASN A 91 20.23 -3.78 3.33
N PRO A 92 20.56 -2.81 4.20
CA PRO A 92 21.95 -2.59 4.62
C PRO A 92 22.46 -3.79 5.42
N LYS A 93 23.70 -4.21 5.14
CA LYS A 93 24.35 -5.31 5.87
C LYS A 93 24.37 -5.02 7.38
N GLY A 94 23.93 -5.98 8.18
CA GLY A 94 24.00 -5.92 9.65
C GLY A 94 22.74 -5.43 10.38
N ARG A 95 21.64 -5.16 9.67
CA ARG A 95 20.30 -5.11 10.29
C ARG A 95 19.63 -6.48 10.12
N CYS A 96 19.49 -7.21 11.23
CA CYS A 96 18.63 -8.39 11.33
C CYS A 96 17.34 -8.00 12.06
#